data_AF-D5EK49-F1
#
_entry.id   AF-D5EK49-F1
#
_cell.length_a   1.000
_cell.length_b   1.000
_cell.length_c   1.000
_cell.angle_alpha   90.00
_cell.angle_beta   90.00
_cell.angle_gamma   90.00
#
_symmetry.space_group_name_H-M   'P 1'
#
loop_
_entity.id
_entity.type
_entity.pdbx_description
1 polymer ?
#
loop_
_entity_poly.entity_id
_entity_poly.type
_entity_poly.pdbx_seq_one_letter_code
_entity_poly.pdbx_strand_id
1 'polypeptide(L)'
;MKQPVYLFFVLCFGFGAVLRAATYTFPPPKPYADKAGAVSTTAVHKDDSSLIAWATGYQDLSYGAGVSDDWKTPSRALGEAQGTSSDILCLGRGGQVTLTFQNPIVDGAGADFAVFENSFSDTFLELAWVEVSSDGIHFVRFPAYSRTVDPVGGFGHVDPTRVYGFAGKYKQGYGTPYDLTELKDAYEAALADADLFPGNYEAELIANYPHLDLNSIRYVRLTDVIGDGSETSFLRNAATDEGYPIYDPYPTSGSAGFDLDAVGVMNQQEPVGLAQSIEFDAIPNQRYATAVLTLTATASSGLPVSYEVVSGPAGVLGNQLTFSGKGTVIVEASQPGDATYAAAAPVQRNFVVADELQYLFVAPISNQVIGASAFALNVVSSSGLASSVQVRSGPEDVVVDPETHVLSIGETAGTVVLEASQVGDATYAPAEIVLVEFEIVAAGDPQAPKRFAEWQVVNGITGTASTDSDGDGLSDLREFVNGSDPMLAGGHHLELQRAEDGFFVEVYTDPTAAASFRILSKSDLLDSGSWDDFVPLETQQSSVSVNGKQLWLWRFVMAEESAGAQFWKLEYQTN
;
A
#
# COMPACT_ATOMS: atom_id res chain seq x y z
N MET A 1 -66.60 -48.04 -3.64
CA MET A 1 -65.55 -47.89 -2.60
C MET A 1 -64.97 -46.49 -2.76
N LYS A 2 -65.29 -45.58 -1.82
CA LYS A 2 -64.81 -44.19 -1.80
C LYS A 2 -63.72 -44.11 -0.72
N GLN A 3 -62.54 -43.66 -1.09
CA GLN A 3 -61.44 -43.45 -0.14
C GLN A 3 -61.75 -42.25 0.78
N PRO A 4 -61.41 -42.31 2.08
CA PRO A 4 -61.62 -41.21 3.00
C PRO A 4 -60.55 -40.12 2.78
N VAL A 5 -61.00 -38.86 2.83
CA VAL A 5 -60.15 -37.66 2.91
C VAL A 5 -59.80 -37.46 4.39
N TYR A 6 -58.50 -37.38 4.72
CA TYR A 6 -58.04 -37.02 6.06
C TYR A 6 -57.70 -35.53 6.10
N LEU A 7 -58.42 -34.80 6.96
CA LEU A 7 -58.21 -33.38 7.24
C LEU A 7 -57.28 -33.28 8.45
N PHE A 8 -56.05 -32.80 8.25
CA PHE A 8 -55.12 -32.51 9.35
C PHE A 8 -55.46 -31.16 9.98
N PHE A 9 -55.87 -31.16 11.25
CA PHE A 9 -55.90 -29.96 12.09
C PHE A 9 -54.58 -29.87 12.85
N VAL A 10 -53.84 -28.77 12.67
CA VAL A 10 -52.75 -28.39 13.57
C VAL A 10 -53.35 -27.56 14.71
N LEU A 11 -53.36 -28.14 15.91
CA LEU A 11 -53.68 -27.44 17.15
C LEU A 11 -52.48 -26.58 17.56
N CYS A 12 -52.54 -25.27 17.30
CA CYS A 12 -51.61 -24.31 17.89
C CYS A 12 -51.93 -24.16 19.38
N PHE A 13 -51.12 -24.77 20.24
CA PHE A 13 -51.03 -24.35 21.64
C PHE A 13 -50.28 -23.01 21.67
N GLY A 14 -51.02 -21.92 21.83
CA GLY A 14 -50.46 -20.63 22.19
C GLY A 14 -49.87 -20.72 23.60
N PHE A 15 -48.59 -21.09 23.69
CA PHE A 15 -47.77 -20.66 24.81
C PHE A 15 -47.62 -19.14 24.65
N GLY A 16 -48.36 -18.39 25.45
CA GLY A 16 -48.04 -16.99 25.71
C GLY A 16 -46.69 -16.94 26.40
N ALA A 17 -45.61 -17.02 25.61
CA ALA A 17 -44.34 -16.51 26.03
C ALA A 17 -44.55 -15.02 26.25
N VAL A 18 -44.58 -14.61 27.52
CA VAL A 18 -44.16 -13.26 27.85
C VAL A 18 -42.68 -13.24 27.44
N LEU A 19 -42.41 -12.88 26.18
CA LEU A 19 -41.11 -12.32 25.82
C LEU A 19 -40.99 -11.07 26.69
N ARG A 20 -40.36 -11.20 27.85
CA ARG A 20 -39.55 -10.09 28.32
C ARG A 20 -38.45 -9.97 27.28
N ALA A 21 -38.62 -9.05 26.33
CA ALA A 21 -37.48 -8.51 25.62
C ALA A 21 -36.45 -8.17 26.69
N ALA A 22 -35.24 -8.73 26.59
CA ALA A 22 -34.13 -8.12 27.27
C ALA A 22 -34.17 -6.65 26.84
N THR A 23 -34.33 -5.73 27.79
CA THR A 23 -34.25 -4.30 27.48
C THR A 23 -32.78 -4.05 27.18
N TYR A 24 -32.42 -4.26 25.92
CA TYR A 24 -31.14 -3.87 25.38
C TYR A 24 -31.01 -2.35 25.59
N THR A 25 -29.99 -1.94 26.35
CA THR A 25 -29.78 -0.53 26.70
C THR A 25 -28.66 0.01 25.84
N PHE A 26 -29.03 0.53 24.69
CA PHE A 26 -28.11 1.06 23.72
C PHE A 26 -28.70 2.32 23.06
N PRO A 27 -27.89 3.35 22.79
CA PRO A 27 -26.44 3.45 23.09
C PRO A 27 -26.15 3.42 24.60
N PRO A 28 -24.90 3.12 25.00
CA PRO A 28 -24.52 3.09 26.42
C PRO A 28 -24.87 4.40 27.14
N PRO A 29 -25.37 4.33 28.39
CA PRO A 29 -25.78 5.52 29.12
C PRO A 29 -24.58 6.38 29.51
N LYS A 30 -24.77 7.70 29.47
CA LYS A 30 -23.75 8.70 29.86
C LYS A 30 -23.76 8.97 31.39
N PRO A 31 -22.63 9.45 31.98
CA PRO A 31 -21.33 9.70 31.35
C PRO A 31 -20.64 8.40 30.91
N TYR A 32 -19.82 8.46 29.85
CA TYR A 32 -19.02 7.31 29.43
C TYR A 32 -17.89 7.05 30.43
N ALA A 33 -17.24 5.89 30.30
CA ALA A 33 -16.13 5.50 31.15
C ALA A 33 -15.09 6.62 31.30
N ASP A 34 -14.60 6.81 32.51
CA ASP A 34 -13.62 7.87 32.82
C ASP A 34 -12.20 7.33 32.62
N LYS A 35 -11.20 8.20 32.70
CA LYS A 35 -9.77 7.90 32.55
C LYS A 35 -9.27 6.72 33.38
N ALA A 36 -8.14 6.15 32.97
CA ALA A 36 -7.44 5.11 33.70
C ALA A 36 -7.24 5.45 35.20
N GLY A 37 -7.60 4.51 36.08
CA GLY A 37 -7.53 4.65 37.54
C GLY A 37 -8.76 5.31 38.19
N ALA A 38 -9.71 5.83 37.42
CA ALA A 38 -11.00 6.24 37.95
C ALA A 38 -11.89 5.03 38.30
N VAL A 39 -12.89 5.21 39.17
CA VAL A 39 -13.79 4.10 39.57
C VAL A 39 -14.65 3.60 38.41
N SER A 40 -15.00 4.48 37.47
CA SER A 40 -15.79 4.16 36.28
C SER A 40 -14.94 3.86 35.05
N THR A 41 -13.63 3.61 35.21
CA THR A 41 -12.74 3.29 34.08
C THR A 41 -13.06 1.93 33.49
N THR A 42 -12.91 1.81 32.17
CA THR A 42 -12.81 0.51 31.49
C THR A 42 -11.41 0.24 30.96
N ALA A 43 -10.46 1.15 31.20
CA ALA A 43 -9.06 1.01 30.76
C ALA A 43 -8.44 -0.32 31.19
N VAL A 44 -7.80 -0.99 30.23
CA VAL A 44 -7.09 -2.26 30.42
C VAL A 44 -5.61 -1.96 30.54
N HIS A 45 -4.96 -2.34 31.64
CA HIS A 45 -3.52 -2.14 31.75
C HIS A 45 -2.77 -3.08 30.80
N LYS A 46 -1.66 -2.66 30.21
CA LYS A 46 -0.85 -3.48 29.27
C LYS A 46 -0.37 -4.82 29.85
N ASP A 47 -0.22 -4.88 31.18
CA ASP A 47 0.19 -6.10 31.90
C ASP A 47 -1.02 -6.85 32.51
N ASP A 48 -2.26 -6.55 32.09
CA ASP A 48 -3.43 -7.27 32.56
C ASP A 48 -3.35 -8.74 32.13
N SER A 49 -3.56 -9.65 33.09
CA SER A 49 -3.52 -11.09 32.86
C SER A 49 -4.62 -11.61 31.93
N SER A 50 -5.66 -10.80 31.64
CA SER A 50 -6.64 -11.16 30.63
C SER A 50 -6.08 -11.09 29.21
N LEU A 51 -4.98 -10.37 28.97
CA LEU A 51 -4.33 -10.30 27.66
C LEU A 51 -3.50 -11.57 27.44
N ILE A 52 -3.94 -12.40 26.50
CA ILE A 52 -3.39 -13.74 26.24
C ILE A 52 -2.65 -13.85 24.91
N ALA A 53 -2.86 -12.90 24.00
CA ALA A 53 -2.18 -12.84 22.71
C ALA A 53 -2.15 -11.41 22.17
N TRP A 54 -1.46 -11.23 21.05
CA TRP A 54 -1.23 -9.94 20.42
C TRP A 54 -1.29 -10.07 18.90
N ALA A 55 -1.47 -8.96 18.20
CA ALA A 55 -1.36 -8.93 16.75
C ALA A 55 -0.02 -9.50 16.27
N THR A 56 -0.07 -10.33 15.23
CA THR A 56 1.10 -11.08 14.71
C THR A 56 1.54 -10.60 13.34
N GLY A 57 0.73 -9.82 12.65
CA GLY A 57 1.04 -9.23 11.36
C GLY A 57 0.15 -8.04 11.05
N TYR A 58 0.33 -7.48 9.86
CA TYR A 58 -0.48 -6.38 9.35
C TYR A 58 -0.60 -6.45 7.83
N GLN A 59 -1.61 -5.78 7.29
CA GLN A 59 -1.86 -5.56 5.86
C GLN A 59 -2.58 -4.23 5.66
N ASP A 60 -2.75 -3.83 4.39
CA ASP A 60 -3.53 -2.66 3.98
C ASP A 60 -3.14 -1.37 4.72
N LEU A 61 -1.83 -1.20 4.97
CA LEU A 61 -1.27 -0.02 5.62
C LEU A 61 -1.21 1.15 4.64
N SER A 62 -1.83 2.26 5.02
CA SER A 62 -1.78 3.53 4.30
C SER A 62 -1.51 4.65 5.28
N TYR A 63 -0.47 5.45 5.02
CA TYR A 63 -0.13 6.59 5.86
C TYR A 63 -0.94 7.82 5.47
N GLY A 64 -1.47 8.51 6.47
CA GLY A 64 -2.09 9.82 6.34
C GLY A 64 -1.08 10.96 6.27
N ALA A 65 -1.57 12.20 6.34
CA ALA A 65 -0.72 13.38 6.25
C ALA A 65 -0.08 13.75 7.60
N GLY A 66 1.13 14.33 7.56
CA GLY A 66 1.79 14.89 8.74
C GLY A 66 2.60 13.90 9.59
N VAL A 67 2.77 12.65 9.13
CA VAL A 67 3.63 11.64 9.74
C VAL A 67 5.04 11.66 9.14
N SER A 68 6.06 11.83 9.99
CA SER A 68 7.47 11.72 9.62
C SER A 68 7.91 10.25 9.50
N ASP A 69 8.93 9.97 8.69
CA ASP A 69 9.38 8.60 8.41
C ASP A 69 9.84 7.82 9.65
N ASP A 70 10.37 8.51 10.67
CA ASP A 70 10.80 7.92 11.95
C ASP A 70 9.65 7.21 12.70
N TRP A 71 8.40 7.56 12.38
CA TRP A 71 7.18 7.02 12.99
C TRP A 71 6.47 5.97 12.12
N LYS A 72 6.95 5.74 10.89
CA LYS A 72 6.41 4.77 9.93
C LYS A 72 6.94 3.36 10.19
N THR A 73 6.69 2.87 11.40
CA THR A 73 7.31 1.67 11.98
C THR A 73 6.29 0.56 12.27
N PRO A 74 5.73 -0.09 11.24
CA PRO A 74 4.58 -0.99 11.42
C PRO A 74 4.89 -2.26 12.23
N SER A 75 6.14 -2.68 12.28
CA SER A 75 6.56 -3.78 13.15
C SER A 75 6.42 -3.47 14.64
N ARG A 76 6.33 -2.19 15.04
CA ARG A 76 6.15 -1.78 16.44
C ARG A 76 4.71 -1.96 16.94
N ALA A 77 3.73 -2.03 16.03
CA ALA A 77 2.35 -2.36 16.38
C ALA A 77 2.10 -3.86 16.62
N LEU A 78 3.14 -4.69 16.49
CA LEU A 78 3.06 -6.15 16.63
C LEU A 78 3.65 -6.60 17.96
N GLY A 79 3.02 -7.60 18.59
CA GLY A 79 3.43 -8.08 19.90
C GLY A 79 2.91 -7.24 21.07
N GLU A 80 3.58 -7.36 22.22
CA GLU A 80 3.16 -6.75 23.48
C GLU A 80 3.24 -5.22 23.46
N ALA A 81 2.20 -4.58 24.01
CA ALA A 81 2.20 -3.13 24.23
C ALA A 81 3.37 -2.71 25.14
N GLN A 82 4.15 -1.74 24.67
CA GLN A 82 5.31 -1.23 25.38
C GLN A 82 4.91 -0.21 26.45
N GLY A 83 3.84 0.55 26.21
CA GLY A 83 3.40 1.64 27.07
C GLY A 83 4.34 2.85 27.06
N THR A 84 5.02 3.07 25.93
CA THR A 84 5.94 4.20 25.73
C THR A 84 5.42 5.11 24.63
N SER A 85 5.85 6.37 24.64
CA SER A 85 5.47 7.34 23.60
C SER A 85 6.31 7.24 22.32
N SER A 86 7.26 6.31 22.23
CA SER A 86 8.21 6.22 21.13
C SER A 86 8.16 4.90 20.35
N ASP A 87 7.64 3.85 20.97
CA ASP A 87 7.58 2.51 20.37
C ASP A 87 6.17 2.28 19.81
N ILE A 88 5.88 2.93 18.67
CA ILE A 88 4.56 2.97 18.05
C ILE A 88 4.62 2.88 16.52
N LEU A 89 3.48 2.61 15.91
CA LEU A 89 3.15 2.92 14.51
C LEU A 89 2.25 4.15 14.48
N CYS A 90 2.73 5.26 13.90
CA CYS A 90 1.90 6.45 13.68
C CYS A 90 1.17 6.31 12.35
N LEU A 91 -0.14 6.49 12.34
CA LEU A 91 -0.93 6.37 11.12
C LEU A 91 -0.87 7.63 10.26
N GLY A 92 -0.61 8.81 10.81
CA GLY A 92 -0.82 10.06 10.08
C GLY A 92 -2.31 10.43 10.04
N ARG A 93 -2.61 11.70 9.75
CA ARG A 93 -3.99 12.19 9.65
C ARG A 93 -4.74 11.51 8.51
N GLY A 94 -5.80 10.75 8.85
CA GLY A 94 -6.59 9.92 7.94
C GLY A 94 -5.92 8.61 7.50
N GLY A 95 -4.83 8.20 8.18
CA GLY A 95 -4.15 6.93 7.91
C GLY A 95 -4.90 5.71 8.42
N GLN A 96 -4.45 4.52 8.00
CA GLN A 96 -5.09 3.25 8.31
C GLN A 96 -4.08 2.11 8.37
N VAL A 97 -4.37 1.11 9.22
CA VAL A 97 -3.74 -0.21 9.17
C VAL A 97 -4.76 -1.32 9.49
N THR A 98 -4.60 -2.49 8.89
CA THR A 98 -5.31 -3.71 9.30
C THR A 98 -4.34 -4.67 9.98
N LEU A 99 -4.50 -4.93 11.29
CA LEU A 99 -3.72 -5.92 12.01
C LEU A 99 -4.32 -7.32 11.85
N THR A 100 -3.44 -8.32 11.76
CA THR A 100 -3.79 -9.72 11.55
C THR A 100 -3.40 -10.59 12.75
N PHE A 101 -4.24 -11.56 13.05
CA PHE A 101 -4.08 -12.45 14.21
C PHE A 101 -3.92 -13.89 13.76
N GLN A 102 -2.89 -14.55 14.28
CA GLN A 102 -2.64 -15.96 14.03
C GLN A 102 -3.82 -16.84 14.47
N ASN A 103 -4.32 -16.60 15.68
CA ASN A 103 -5.48 -17.29 16.24
C ASN A 103 -6.71 -16.37 16.19
N PRO A 104 -7.93 -16.90 16.02
CA PRO A 104 -9.11 -16.05 15.91
C PRO A 104 -9.47 -15.45 17.24
N ILE A 105 -9.73 -14.15 17.22
CA ILE A 105 -10.43 -13.50 18.31
C ILE A 105 -11.87 -14.03 18.28
N VAL A 106 -12.39 -14.40 19.45
CA VAL A 106 -13.73 -14.97 19.60
C VAL A 106 -14.53 -14.16 20.61
N ASP A 107 -15.82 -14.01 20.35
CA ASP A 107 -16.77 -13.38 21.28
C ASP A 107 -16.91 -14.21 22.55
N GLY A 108 -16.41 -13.65 23.65
CA GLY A 108 -16.35 -14.24 24.97
C GLY A 108 -17.19 -13.46 25.98
N ALA A 109 -16.80 -13.56 27.26
CA ALA A 109 -17.48 -12.78 28.30
C ALA A 109 -16.79 -11.41 28.45
N GLY A 110 -17.50 -10.33 28.12
CA GLY A 110 -16.96 -8.98 28.19
C GLY A 110 -16.02 -8.69 27.04
N ALA A 111 -15.05 -7.80 27.26
CA ALA A 111 -14.12 -7.41 26.20
C ALA A 111 -13.28 -8.59 25.68
N ASP A 112 -13.10 -8.64 24.37
CA ASP A 112 -12.37 -9.71 23.65
C ASP A 112 -11.01 -9.26 23.15
N PHE A 113 -10.81 -7.96 23.00
CA PHE A 113 -9.51 -7.36 22.71
C PHE A 113 -9.44 -5.92 23.23
N ALA A 114 -8.24 -5.36 23.26
CA ALA A 114 -8.01 -3.96 23.59
C ALA A 114 -6.99 -3.33 22.63
N VAL A 115 -7.23 -2.08 22.24
CA VAL A 115 -6.33 -1.29 21.39
C VAL A 115 -5.54 -0.32 22.27
N PHE A 116 -4.22 -0.38 22.16
CA PHE A 116 -3.27 0.44 22.92
C PHE A 116 -2.71 1.54 22.05
N GLU A 117 -2.70 2.74 22.60
CA GLU A 117 -2.18 3.96 22.00
C GLU A 117 -1.20 4.59 23.01
N ASN A 118 -0.45 5.60 22.59
CA ASN A 118 0.70 6.11 23.33
C ASN A 118 0.50 7.46 24.05
N SER A 119 -0.75 7.88 24.24
CA SER A 119 -1.08 9.21 24.69
C SER A 119 -0.33 9.60 25.96
N PHE A 120 0.24 10.80 25.95
CA PHE A 120 1.02 11.32 27.07
C PHE A 120 0.21 11.61 28.33
N SER A 121 -1.13 11.73 28.24
CA SER A 121 -1.98 12.14 29.36
C SER A 121 -3.42 11.65 29.26
N ASP A 122 -4.14 11.62 30.38
CA ASP A 122 -5.55 11.21 30.43
C ASP A 122 -6.54 12.07 29.62
N THR A 123 -6.04 13.09 28.90
CA THR A 123 -6.85 14.08 28.17
C THR A 123 -6.29 14.43 26.80
N PHE A 124 -5.10 13.94 26.42
CA PHE A 124 -4.58 14.11 25.08
C PHE A 124 -5.00 12.86 24.31
N LEU A 125 -6.17 12.87 23.67
CA LEU A 125 -6.73 11.63 23.11
C LEU A 125 -6.58 11.69 21.60
N GLU A 126 -5.76 10.85 20.99
CA GLU A 126 -5.70 10.72 19.54
C GLU A 126 -6.59 9.54 19.15
N LEU A 127 -7.68 9.80 18.42
CA LEU A 127 -8.77 8.83 18.27
C LEU A 127 -8.64 8.04 16.97
N ALA A 128 -8.99 6.76 17.02
CA ALA A 128 -9.16 5.94 15.83
C ALA A 128 -10.49 5.16 15.84
N TRP A 129 -11.03 4.98 14.64
CA TRP A 129 -12.08 4.02 14.34
C TRP A 129 -11.55 2.60 14.48
N VAL A 130 -12.40 1.70 14.99
CA VAL A 130 -12.08 0.28 15.14
C VAL A 130 -13.10 -0.56 14.40
N GLU A 131 -12.61 -1.42 13.52
CA GLU A 131 -13.43 -2.32 12.71
C GLU A 131 -12.84 -3.72 12.75
N VAL A 132 -13.70 -4.73 12.65
CA VAL A 132 -13.26 -6.13 12.63
C VAL A 132 -13.81 -6.86 11.41
N SER A 133 -13.07 -7.89 11.00
CA SER A 133 -13.49 -8.78 9.92
C SER A 133 -13.03 -10.21 10.18
N SER A 134 -13.81 -11.17 9.68
CA SER A 134 -13.44 -12.59 9.61
C SER A 134 -12.72 -12.94 8.30
N ASP A 135 -12.98 -12.20 7.23
CA ASP A 135 -12.56 -12.51 5.85
C ASP A 135 -11.63 -11.46 5.22
N GLY A 136 -11.33 -10.37 5.93
CA GLY A 136 -10.43 -9.32 5.45
C GLY A 136 -11.03 -8.43 4.36
N ILE A 137 -12.34 -8.57 4.07
CA ILE A 137 -13.06 -7.77 3.07
C ILE A 137 -14.24 -7.04 3.71
N HIS A 138 -15.12 -7.77 4.39
CA HIS A 138 -16.31 -7.19 5.01
C HIS A 138 -15.94 -6.76 6.42
N PHE A 139 -15.70 -5.45 6.59
CA PHE A 139 -15.40 -4.86 7.89
C PHE A 139 -16.67 -4.32 8.55
N VAL A 140 -16.79 -4.61 9.84
CA VAL A 140 -17.88 -4.11 10.68
C VAL A 140 -17.28 -3.21 11.74
N ARG A 141 -17.71 -1.96 11.75
CA ARG A 141 -17.21 -0.92 12.63
C ARG A 141 -17.94 -0.91 13.97
N PHE A 142 -17.17 -0.80 15.05
CA PHE A 142 -17.72 -0.62 16.38
C PHE A 142 -18.50 0.70 16.50
N PRO A 143 -19.65 0.71 17.20
CA PRO A 143 -20.36 1.94 17.51
C PRO A 143 -19.46 2.91 18.31
N ALA A 144 -19.22 4.10 17.78
CA ALA A 144 -18.48 5.13 18.50
C ALA A 144 -19.30 6.43 18.62
N TYR A 145 -19.23 7.04 19.80
CA TYR A 145 -20.05 8.20 20.17
C TYR A 145 -19.17 9.32 20.69
N SER A 146 -19.30 10.50 20.08
CA SER A 146 -18.63 11.71 20.54
C SER A 146 -19.64 12.75 21.00
N ARG A 147 -19.31 13.44 22.08
CA ARG A 147 -19.97 14.67 22.53
C ARG A 147 -18.96 15.77 22.83
N THR A 148 -17.83 15.73 22.14
CA THR A 148 -16.83 16.79 22.16
C THR A 148 -17.48 18.11 21.72
N VAL A 149 -17.08 19.20 22.37
CA VAL A 149 -17.84 20.46 22.30
C VAL A 149 -17.26 21.45 21.32
N ASP A 150 -15.93 21.56 21.27
CA ASP A 150 -15.21 22.58 20.53
C ASP A 150 -13.95 21.97 19.90
N PRO A 151 -13.45 22.52 18.77
CA PRO A 151 -12.16 22.16 18.21
C PRO A 151 -11.03 22.26 19.23
N VAL A 152 -10.09 21.32 19.17
CA VAL A 152 -8.97 21.20 20.10
C VAL A 152 -7.67 21.36 19.32
N GLY A 153 -6.78 22.25 19.75
CA GLY A 153 -5.48 22.42 19.08
C GLY A 153 -4.61 21.17 19.19
N GLY A 154 -3.54 21.05 18.40
CA GLY A 154 -2.68 19.85 18.32
C GLY A 154 -2.00 19.37 19.62
N PHE A 155 -2.12 20.07 20.75
CA PHE A 155 -1.72 19.63 22.09
C PHE A 155 -2.81 19.85 23.14
N GLY A 156 -4.05 20.00 22.70
CA GLY A 156 -5.18 20.34 23.56
C GLY A 156 -5.78 19.12 24.26
N HIS A 157 -6.83 19.39 25.04
CA HIS A 157 -7.39 18.42 25.98
C HIS A 157 -8.83 18.06 25.63
N VAL A 158 -9.10 16.76 25.54
CA VAL A 158 -10.42 16.14 25.39
C VAL A 158 -10.83 15.49 26.71
N ASP A 159 -12.09 15.66 27.09
CA ASP A 159 -12.66 15.00 28.27
C ASP A 159 -13.02 13.54 27.92
N PRO A 160 -12.36 12.53 28.50
CA PRO A 160 -12.59 11.12 28.14
C PRO A 160 -14.02 10.64 28.42
N THR A 161 -14.76 11.31 29.31
CA THR A 161 -16.17 10.97 29.60
C THR A 161 -17.15 11.36 28.48
N ARG A 162 -16.66 12.07 27.46
CA ARG A 162 -17.43 12.51 26.27
C ARG A 162 -17.23 11.62 25.04
N VAL A 163 -16.32 10.67 25.08
CA VAL A 163 -16.00 9.78 23.96
C VAL A 163 -16.21 8.31 24.35
N TYR A 164 -16.72 7.50 23.42
CA TYR A 164 -16.96 6.07 23.57
C TYR A 164 -16.71 5.35 22.24
N GLY A 165 -16.19 4.13 22.28
CA GLY A 165 -15.99 3.27 21.10
C GLY A 165 -14.77 3.60 20.24
N PHE A 166 -14.10 4.73 20.48
CA PHE A 166 -12.84 5.08 19.82
C PHE A 166 -11.63 4.48 20.53
N ALA A 167 -10.63 4.07 19.75
CA ALA A 167 -9.31 3.77 20.29
C ALA A 167 -8.63 5.07 20.75
N GLY A 168 -7.57 4.97 21.55
CA GLY A 168 -6.82 6.16 22.01
C GLY A 168 -7.53 7.01 23.07
N LYS A 169 -8.53 6.43 23.73
CA LYS A 169 -9.21 7.05 24.87
C LYS A 169 -8.34 7.10 26.14
N TYR A 170 -7.38 6.19 26.26
CA TYR A 170 -6.58 6.02 27.48
C TYR A 170 -5.10 6.28 27.20
N LYS A 171 -4.43 6.91 28.16
CA LYS A 171 -3.01 7.22 28.10
C LYS A 171 -2.14 5.96 27.91
N GLN A 172 -0.90 6.17 27.47
CA GLN A 172 0.12 5.14 27.30
C GLN A 172 0.13 4.10 28.43
N GLY A 173 0.22 2.84 28.03
CA GLY A 173 0.19 1.67 28.92
C GLY A 173 -1.22 1.21 29.30
N TYR A 174 -2.26 1.88 28.80
CA TYR A 174 -3.65 1.46 28.96
C TYR A 174 -4.38 1.39 27.62
N GLY A 175 -5.07 0.28 27.36
CA GLY A 175 -5.82 0.05 26.14
C GLY A 175 -7.33 0.31 26.31
N THR A 176 -7.98 0.69 25.21
CA THR A 176 -9.44 0.73 25.11
C THR A 176 -9.98 -0.67 24.83
N PRO A 177 -10.82 -1.26 25.70
CA PRO A 177 -11.40 -2.58 25.46
C PRO A 177 -12.55 -2.54 24.44
N TYR A 178 -12.71 -3.64 23.71
CA TYR A 178 -13.75 -3.89 22.73
C TYR A 178 -14.40 -5.25 22.96
N ASP A 179 -15.72 -5.29 23.03
CA ASP A 179 -16.55 -6.47 23.25
C ASP A 179 -17.31 -6.79 21.96
N LEU A 180 -17.01 -7.92 21.32
CA LEU A 180 -17.56 -8.29 20.02
C LEU A 180 -19.10 -8.44 20.05
N THR A 181 -19.69 -8.75 21.20
CA THR A 181 -21.15 -8.77 21.38
C THR A 181 -21.77 -7.40 21.06
N GLU A 182 -21.05 -6.30 21.26
CA GLU A 182 -21.55 -4.94 20.94
C GLU A 182 -21.90 -4.78 19.46
N LEU A 183 -21.18 -5.45 18.54
CA LEU A 183 -21.47 -5.40 17.11
C LEU A 183 -22.80 -6.08 16.78
N LYS A 184 -23.05 -7.24 17.41
CA LYS A 184 -24.31 -7.95 17.28
C LYS A 184 -25.44 -7.08 17.78
N ASP A 185 -25.26 -6.50 18.96
CA ASP A 185 -26.34 -5.78 19.58
C ASP A 185 -26.61 -4.43 18.86
N ALA A 186 -25.59 -3.79 18.30
CA ALA A 186 -25.73 -2.65 17.40
C ALA A 186 -26.53 -3.02 16.15
N TYR A 187 -26.23 -4.17 15.53
CA TYR A 187 -26.97 -4.67 14.36
C TYR A 187 -28.44 -4.96 14.70
N GLU A 188 -28.71 -5.62 15.84
CA GLU A 188 -30.09 -5.85 16.30
C GLU A 188 -30.85 -4.55 16.59
N ALA A 189 -30.17 -3.53 17.12
CA ALA A 189 -30.76 -2.22 17.36
C ALA A 189 -31.05 -1.44 16.09
N ALA A 190 -30.15 -1.48 15.10
CA ALA A 190 -30.38 -0.90 13.78
C ALA A 190 -31.62 -1.51 13.10
N LEU A 191 -31.80 -2.84 13.19
CA LEU A 191 -32.98 -3.52 12.65
C LEU A 191 -34.27 -3.15 13.40
N ALA A 192 -34.18 -2.81 14.68
CA ALA A 192 -35.33 -2.45 15.51
C ALA A 192 -35.74 -0.98 15.37
N ASP A 193 -34.78 -0.09 15.12
CA ASP A 193 -34.95 1.36 15.02
C ASP A 193 -34.04 1.94 13.94
N ALA A 194 -34.58 2.10 12.72
CA ALA A 194 -33.90 2.69 11.57
C ALA A 194 -33.62 4.20 11.72
N ASP A 195 -34.04 4.81 12.83
CA ASP A 195 -33.75 6.21 13.15
C ASP A 195 -32.62 6.34 14.19
N LEU A 196 -32.04 5.22 14.65
CA LEU A 196 -31.06 5.19 15.75
C LEU A 196 -29.68 5.73 15.33
N PHE A 197 -29.21 5.33 14.15
CA PHE A 197 -27.89 5.64 13.63
C PHE A 197 -27.96 6.60 12.43
N PRO A 198 -26.86 7.30 12.08
CA PRO A 198 -26.73 7.95 10.79
C PRO A 198 -26.83 6.92 9.64
N GLY A 199 -27.49 7.30 8.53
CA GLY A 199 -27.83 6.35 7.46
C GLY A 199 -26.63 5.71 6.75
N ASN A 200 -25.47 6.35 6.71
CA ASN A 200 -24.24 5.77 6.16
C ASN A 200 -23.72 4.61 7.02
N TYR A 201 -23.63 4.81 8.34
CA TYR A 201 -23.21 3.75 9.27
C TYR A 201 -24.21 2.60 9.31
N GLU A 202 -25.51 2.91 9.37
CA GLU A 202 -26.55 1.87 9.37
C GLU A 202 -26.49 1.00 8.11
N ALA A 203 -26.34 1.62 6.93
CA ALA A 203 -26.25 0.89 5.67
C ALA A 203 -25.03 -0.03 5.61
N GLU A 204 -23.86 0.44 6.05
CA GLU A 204 -22.63 -0.36 6.12
C GLU A 204 -22.75 -1.51 7.13
N LEU A 205 -23.29 -1.24 8.33
CA LEU A 205 -23.51 -2.24 9.35
C LEU A 205 -24.45 -3.35 8.86
N ILE A 206 -25.59 -2.99 8.25
CA ILE A 206 -26.56 -3.96 7.72
C ILE A 206 -25.97 -4.76 6.56
N ALA A 207 -25.15 -4.13 5.70
CA ALA A 207 -24.53 -4.81 4.58
C ALA A 207 -23.43 -5.80 5.01
N ASN A 208 -22.59 -5.42 5.98
CA ASN A 208 -21.38 -6.17 6.31
C ASN A 208 -21.57 -7.15 7.47
N TYR A 209 -22.41 -6.86 8.47
CA TYR A 209 -22.59 -7.74 9.64
C TYR A 209 -22.98 -9.19 9.30
N PRO A 210 -23.84 -9.47 8.30
CA PRO A 210 -24.17 -10.85 7.93
C PRO A 210 -22.98 -11.70 7.45
N HIS A 211 -21.85 -11.08 7.10
CA HIS A 211 -20.61 -11.75 6.70
C HIS A 211 -19.63 -11.96 7.87
N LEU A 212 -19.92 -11.38 9.03
CA LEU A 212 -19.06 -11.44 10.21
C LEU A 212 -19.32 -12.71 11.03
N ASP A 213 -18.29 -13.53 11.24
CA ASP A 213 -18.29 -14.61 12.22
C ASP A 213 -17.54 -14.16 13.47
N LEU A 214 -18.31 -13.87 14.53
CA LEU A 214 -17.78 -13.44 15.82
C LEU A 214 -16.93 -14.51 16.53
N ASN A 215 -16.93 -15.76 16.05
CA ASN A 215 -16.02 -16.83 16.55
C ASN A 215 -14.76 -16.97 15.70
N SER A 216 -14.57 -16.12 14.70
CA SER A 216 -13.46 -16.24 13.76
C SER A 216 -12.93 -14.88 13.29
N ILE A 217 -12.84 -13.90 14.19
CA ILE A 217 -12.28 -12.59 13.86
C ILE A 217 -10.77 -12.73 13.64
N ARG A 218 -10.30 -12.31 12.46
CA ARG A 218 -8.90 -12.43 12.00
C ARG A 218 -8.22 -11.10 11.77
N TYR A 219 -9.02 -10.04 11.60
CA TYR A 219 -8.57 -8.74 11.16
C TYR A 219 -9.16 -7.66 12.08
N VAL A 220 -8.31 -6.77 12.58
CA VAL A 220 -8.71 -5.55 13.28
C VAL A 220 -8.17 -4.37 12.48
N ARG A 221 -9.04 -3.57 11.90
CA ARG A 221 -8.70 -2.37 11.15
C ARG A 221 -8.83 -1.14 12.03
N LEU A 222 -7.80 -0.33 12.01
CA LEU A 222 -7.70 0.93 12.73
C LEU A 222 -7.54 2.05 11.70
N THR A 223 -8.40 3.06 11.79
CA THR A 223 -8.34 4.23 10.92
C THR A 223 -8.32 5.48 11.79
N ASP A 224 -7.33 6.33 11.60
CA ASP A 224 -7.25 7.62 12.27
C ASP A 224 -8.53 8.43 12.07
N VAL A 225 -8.99 9.10 13.12
CA VAL A 225 -10.09 10.07 13.05
C VAL A 225 -9.51 11.44 12.71
N ILE A 226 -10.00 12.08 11.65
CA ILE A 226 -9.68 13.49 11.41
C ILE A 226 -10.47 14.36 12.39
N GLY A 227 -9.93 14.64 13.57
CA GLY A 227 -10.63 15.35 14.66
C GLY A 227 -10.71 16.88 14.53
N ASP A 228 -10.77 17.41 13.31
CA ASP A 228 -11.06 18.83 13.07
C ASP A 228 -12.58 19.14 13.08
N GLY A 229 -13.42 18.13 13.32
CA GLY A 229 -14.86 18.18 13.30
C GLY A 229 -15.50 17.89 11.94
N SER A 230 -14.71 17.57 10.91
CA SER A 230 -15.24 17.11 9.62
C SER A 230 -15.83 15.70 9.68
N GLU A 231 -15.35 14.87 10.62
CA GLU A 231 -15.92 13.56 10.90
C GLU A 231 -16.98 13.60 12.01
N THR A 232 -17.97 12.71 11.90
CA THR A 232 -19.10 12.65 12.83
C THR A 232 -19.30 11.25 13.41
N SER A 233 -19.70 11.19 14.69
CA SER A 233 -19.93 9.95 15.44
C SER A 233 -21.31 9.33 15.18
N PHE A 234 -21.54 8.09 15.62
CA PHE A 234 -22.74 7.32 15.25
C PHE A 234 -23.96 7.56 16.15
N LEU A 235 -23.99 8.65 16.91
CA LEU A 235 -25.22 9.06 17.57
C LEU A 235 -25.97 10.06 16.68
N ARG A 236 -27.12 9.66 16.14
CA ARG A 236 -27.92 10.55 15.29
C ARG A 236 -28.39 11.78 16.07
N ASN A 237 -28.08 12.95 15.54
CA ASN A 237 -28.59 14.22 16.02
C ASN A 237 -29.95 14.49 15.38
N ALA A 238 -31.03 14.37 16.16
CA ALA A 238 -32.39 14.59 15.69
C ALA A 238 -32.65 15.99 15.06
N ALA A 239 -31.78 16.97 15.31
CA ALA A 239 -31.89 18.30 14.72
C ALA A 239 -31.23 18.43 13.34
N THR A 240 -30.18 17.66 13.06
CA THR A 240 -29.37 17.78 11.82
C THR A 240 -29.43 16.55 10.93
N ASP A 241 -29.94 15.42 11.43
CA ASP A 241 -29.91 14.10 10.76
C ASP A 241 -28.48 13.56 10.53
N GLU A 242 -27.49 14.16 11.19
CA GLU A 242 -26.07 13.80 11.10
C GLU A 242 -25.57 13.28 12.46
N GLY A 243 -24.36 12.72 12.48
CA GLY A 243 -23.64 12.43 13.71
C GLY A 243 -23.19 13.70 14.45
N TYR A 244 -22.76 13.56 15.71
CA TYR A 244 -22.08 14.66 16.41
C TYR A 244 -20.63 14.78 15.93
N PRO A 245 -20.11 16.01 15.67
CA PRO A 245 -18.71 16.22 15.29
C PRO A 245 -17.74 15.61 16.29
N ILE A 246 -16.63 15.08 15.77
CA ILE A 246 -15.55 14.51 16.58
C ILE A 246 -14.41 15.51 16.61
N TYR A 247 -14.00 15.89 17.82
CA TYR A 247 -12.85 16.75 18.04
C TYR A 247 -11.81 16.05 18.90
N ASP A 248 -10.60 16.02 18.38
CA ASP A 248 -9.40 15.58 19.08
C ASP A 248 -8.22 16.50 18.70
N PRO A 249 -7.00 16.31 19.22
CA PRO A 249 -5.89 17.22 18.94
C PRO A 249 -5.60 17.39 17.45
N TYR A 250 -5.89 18.59 16.91
CA TYR A 250 -5.69 18.89 15.49
C TYR A 250 -5.24 20.34 15.24
N PRO A 251 -4.39 20.63 14.23
CA PRO A 251 -3.58 19.66 13.49
C PRO A 251 -2.33 19.27 14.28
N THR A 252 -1.95 18.00 14.20
CA THR A 252 -0.68 17.46 14.71
C THR A 252 0.33 17.29 13.57
N SER A 253 1.62 17.19 13.90
CA SER A 253 2.74 17.04 12.96
C SER A 253 3.88 16.25 13.57
N GLY A 254 4.59 15.46 12.78
CA GLY A 254 5.64 14.56 13.26
C GLY A 254 5.05 13.18 13.50
N SER A 255 4.43 12.98 14.66
CA SER A 255 3.56 11.84 14.98
C SER A 255 2.12 12.33 14.93
N ALA A 256 1.60 12.54 13.71
CA ALA A 256 0.26 13.09 13.55
C ALA A 256 -0.81 12.00 13.54
N GLY A 257 -1.94 12.22 14.18
CA GLY A 257 -3.05 11.28 14.21
C GLY A 257 -2.79 10.12 15.17
N PHE A 258 -3.41 8.98 14.93
CA PHE A 258 -3.37 7.85 15.85
C PHE A 258 -2.01 7.15 15.93
N ASP A 259 -1.46 7.08 17.15
CA ASP A 259 -0.17 6.46 17.47
C ASP A 259 -0.34 5.07 18.13
N LEU A 260 -0.45 4.04 17.29
CA LEU A 260 -0.72 2.66 17.70
C LEU A 260 0.48 2.01 18.40
N ASP A 261 0.31 1.56 19.65
CA ASP A 261 1.28 0.74 20.40
C ASP A 261 1.04 -0.75 20.12
N ALA A 262 -0.19 -1.25 20.33
CA ALA A 262 -0.51 -2.66 20.06
C ALA A 262 -2.02 -2.94 20.02
N VAL A 263 -2.39 -4.15 19.59
CA VAL A 263 -3.72 -4.74 19.85
C VAL A 263 -3.55 -6.05 20.61
N GLY A 264 -4.04 -6.08 21.84
CA GLY A 264 -3.98 -7.24 22.74
C GLY A 264 -5.31 -7.99 22.76
N VAL A 265 -5.27 -9.32 22.74
CA VAL A 265 -6.43 -10.22 22.65
C VAL A 265 -6.71 -10.83 24.02
N MET A 266 -7.98 -10.89 24.41
CA MET A 266 -8.46 -11.48 25.65
C MET A 266 -9.17 -12.81 25.47
N ASN A 267 -9.89 -12.97 24.36
CA ASN A 267 -10.58 -14.20 24.01
C ASN A 267 -10.16 -14.62 22.62
N GLN A 268 -9.52 -15.78 22.50
CA GLN A 268 -9.17 -16.38 21.21
C GLN A 268 -9.46 -17.87 21.17
N GLN A 269 -9.61 -18.41 19.97
CA GLN A 269 -9.60 -19.85 19.79
C GLN A 269 -8.15 -20.35 19.93
N GLU A 270 -7.88 -21.13 20.98
CA GLU A 270 -6.57 -21.73 21.17
C GLU A 270 -6.22 -22.72 20.04
N PRO A 271 -4.97 -22.73 19.56
CA PRO A 271 -4.55 -23.64 18.51
C PRO A 271 -4.59 -25.08 19.03
N VAL A 272 -5.41 -25.92 18.42
CA VAL A 272 -5.43 -27.36 18.68
C VAL A 272 -4.41 -28.01 17.75
N GLY A 273 -3.18 -28.20 18.24
CA GLY A 273 -2.09 -28.84 17.50
C GLY A 273 -0.84 -27.95 17.39
N LEU A 274 0.16 -28.42 16.65
CA LEU A 274 1.39 -27.69 16.35
C LEU A 274 1.10 -26.53 15.38
N ALA A 275 1.61 -25.34 15.69
CA ALA A 275 1.48 -24.17 14.82
C ALA A 275 2.12 -24.42 13.44
N GLN A 276 1.52 -23.82 12.40
CA GLN A 276 2.01 -23.86 11.03
C GLN A 276 1.68 -22.55 10.29
N SER A 277 2.35 -22.34 9.16
CA SER A 277 2.21 -21.15 8.31
C SER A 277 1.93 -21.55 6.86
N ILE A 278 1.40 -20.60 6.09
CA ILE A 278 1.26 -20.68 4.63
C ILE A 278 2.27 -19.74 3.99
N GLU A 279 3.07 -20.24 3.07
CA GLU A 279 3.83 -19.45 2.11
C GLU A 279 3.02 -19.37 0.82
N PHE A 280 2.63 -18.17 0.43
CA PHE A 280 1.90 -17.90 -0.81
C PHE A 280 2.44 -16.60 -1.38
N ASP A 281 3.27 -16.65 -2.42
CA ASP A 281 3.96 -15.45 -2.92
C ASP A 281 3.00 -14.42 -3.52
N ALA A 282 3.45 -13.18 -3.65
CA ALA A 282 2.71 -12.14 -4.34
C ALA A 282 2.41 -12.57 -5.78
N ILE A 283 1.16 -12.35 -6.23
CA ILE A 283 0.75 -12.66 -7.59
C ILE A 283 0.90 -11.37 -8.40
N PRO A 284 1.72 -11.34 -9.46
CA PRO A 284 1.79 -10.19 -10.36
C PRO A 284 0.45 -9.95 -11.06
N ASN A 285 0.20 -8.71 -11.51
CA ASN A 285 -0.95 -8.40 -12.36
C ASN A 285 -1.00 -9.33 -13.58
N GLN A 286 -2.22 -9.68 -14.01
CA GLN A 286 -2.45 -10.70 -15.03
C GLN A 286 -3.16 -10.12 -16.24
N ARG A 287 -2.83 -10.64 -17.42
CA ARG A 287 -3.66 -10.43 -18.62
C ARG A 287 -4.92 -11.28 -18.51
N TYR A 288 -6.05 -10.71 -18.92
CA TYR A 288 -7.29 -11.45 -19.08
C TYR A 288 -7.13 -12.59 -20.09
N ALA A 289 -6.30 -12.39 -21.13
CA ALA A 289 -5.97 -13.39 -22.14
C ALA A 289 -5.24 -14.64 -21.59
N THR A 290 -4.60 -14.57 -20.41
CA THR A 290 -4.01 -15.74 -19.73
C THR A 290 -5.06 -16.82 -19.48
N ALA A 291 -6.31 -16.41 -19.23
CA ALA A 291 -7.51 -17.22 -18.97
C ALA A 291 -7.43 -18.12 -17.72
N VAL A 292 -6.31 -18.82 -17.48
CA VAL A 292 -6.09 -19.70 -16.33
C VAL A 292 -4.70 -19.48 -15.72
N LEU A 293 -4.66 -19.21 -14.42
CA LEU A 293 -3.44 -19.11 -13.61
C LEU A 293 -3.36 -20.30 -12.64
N THR A 294 -2.20 -20.94 -12.55
CA THR A 294 -1.96 -21.99 -11.53
C THR A 294 -1.42 -21.36 -10.25
N LEU A 295 -2.11 -21.59 -9.15
CA LEU A 295 -1.72 -21.09 -7.82
C LEU A 295 -0.76 -22.06 -7.13
N THR A 296 0.25 -21.50 -6.47
CA THR A 296 1.30 -22.24 -5.75
C THR A 296 1.54 -21.63 -4.38
N ALA A 297 0.92 -22.24 -3.37
CA ALA A 297 1.12 -21.99 -1.96
C ALA A 297 1.50 -23.31 -1.26
N THR A 298 2.30 -23.20 -0.20
CA THR A 298 2.77 -24.32 0.59
C THR A 298 2.51 -24.09 2.06
N ALA A 299 2.06 -25.12 2.77
CA ALA A 299 1.96 -25.08 4.23
C ALA A 299 3.23 -25.68 4.86
N SER A 300 3.72 -25.08 5.95
CA SER A 300 4.92 -25.58 6.65
C SER A 300 4.75 -26.98 7.24
N SER A 301 3.51 -27.44 7.45
CA SER A 301 3.16 -28.81 7.84
C SER A 301 3.28 -29.84 6.71
N GLY A 302 3.36 -29.39 5.45
CA GLY A 302 3.23 -30.23 4.26
C GLY A 302 1.79 -30.64 3.94
N LEU A 303 0.79 -30.16 4.69
CA LEU A 303 -0.63 -30.40 4.39
C LEU A 303 -1.06 -29.65 3.12
N PRO A 304 -2.04 -30.18 2.35
CA PRO A 304 -2.54 -29.51 1.15
C PRO A 304 -3.19 -28.16 1.47
N VAL A 305 -2.87 -27.15 0.66
CA VAL A 305 -3.50 -25.82 0.70
C VAL A 305 -4.71 -25.80 -0.23
N SER A 306 -5.83 -25.26 0.26
CA SER A 306 -7.02 -24.95 -0.54
C SER A 306 -7.07 -23.47 -0.91
N TYR A 307 -7.70 -23.15 -2.03
CA TYR A 307 -7.87 -21.77 -2.49
C TYR A 307 -9.33 -21.40 -2.64
N GLU A 308 -9.64 -20.14 -2.37
CA GLU A 308 -10.95 -19.53 -2.59
C GLU A 308 -10.78 -18.14 -3.22
N VAL A 309 -11.68 -17.80 -4.17
CA VAL A 309 -11.78 -16.42 -4.67
C VAL A 309 -12.65 -15.66 -3.69
N VAL A 310 -12.04 -14.76 -2.92
CA VAL A 310 -12.73 -13.95 -1.93
C VAL A 310 -13.51 -12.83 -2.63
N SER A 311 -12.94 -12.24 -3.68
CA SER A 311 -13.64 -11.27 -4.53
C SER A 311 -13.02 -11.14 -5.93
N GLY A 312 -13.77 -10.52 -6.83
CA GLY A 312 -13.33 -10.21 -8.20
C GLY A 312 -13.83 -11.20 -9.26
N PRO A 313 -13.59 -10.90 -10.55
CA PRO A 313 -14.12 -11.66 -11.68
C PRO A 313 -13.25 -12.89 -11.98
N ALA A 314 -13.20 -13.83 -11.04
CA ALA A 314 -12.49 -15.09 -11.18
C ALA A 314 -13.23 -16.24 -10.48
N GLY A 315 -12.88 -17.48 -10.84
CA GLY A 315 -13.32 -18.68 -10.14
C GLY A 315 -12.15 -19.66 -9.99
N VAL A 316 -12.14 -20.46 -8.93
CA VAL A 316 -11.04 -21.41 -8.66
C VAL A 316 -11.55 -22.85 -8.57
N LEU A 317 -10.83 -23.76 -9.21
CA LEU A 317 -11.06 -25.21 -9.11
C LEU A 317 -9.73 -25.92 -8.81
N GLY A 318 -9.61 -26.46 -7.59
CA GLY A 318 -8.32 -26.95 -7.09
C GLY A 318 -7.35 -25.79 -6.93
N ASN A 319 -6.25 -25.79 -7.68
CA ASN A 319 -5.30 -24.68 -7.74
C ASN A 319 -5.31 -23.94 -9.09
N GLN A 320 -6.33 -24.18 -9.94
CA GLN A 320 -6.48 -23.47 -11.20
C GLN A 320 -7.48 -22.33 -11.03
N LEU A 321 -6.97 -21.10 -11.05
CA LEU A 321 -7.74 -19.87 -11.02
C LEU A 321 -8.08 -19.47 -12.46
N THR A 322 -9.36 -19.31 -12.79
CA THR A 322 -9.85 -18.95 -14.13
C THR A 322 -10.47 -17.57 -14.10
N PHE A 323 -10.07 -16.69 -15.02
CA PHE A 323 -10.58 -15.32 -15.11
C PHE A 323 -11.90 -15.28 -15.90
N SER A 324 -12.91 -14.62 -15.35
CA SER A 324 -14.23 -14.40 -15.98
C SER A 324 -14.47 -12.95 -16.41
N GLY A 325 -13.54 -12.04 -16.06
CA GLY A 325 -13.55 -10.65 -16.48
C GLY A 325 -12.31 -9.89 -16.00
N LYS A 326 -12.33 -8.57 -16.19
CA LYS A 326 -11.28 -7.63 -15.78
C LYS A 326 -11.63 -6.96 -14.45
N GLY A 327 -10.62 -6.62 -13.67
CA GLY A 327 -10.74 -5.98 -12.37
C GLY A 327 -9.80 -6.60 -11.34
N THR A 328 -9.85 -6.09 -10.12
CA THR A 328 -9.09 -6.66 -9.00
C THR A 328 -9.66 -8.02 -8.62
N VAL A 329 -8.78 -9.00 -8.45
CA VAL A 329 -9.09 -10.34 -7.92
C VAL A 329 -8.39 -10.48 -6.57
N ILE A 330 -9.12 -10.96 -5.57
CA ILE A 330 -8.58 -11.34 -4.27
C ILE A 330 -8.76 -12.85 -4.11
N VAL A 331 -7.65 -13.55 -3.92
CA VAL A 331 -7.62 -14.99 -3.70
C VAL A 331 -6.99 -15.30 -2.35
N GLU A 332 -7.60 -16.21 -1.60
CA GLU A 332 -7.11 -16.68 -0.32
C GLU A 332 -6.53 -18.09 -0.45
N ALA A 333 -5.38 -18.31 0.18
CA ALA A 333 -4.84 -19.62 0.47
C ALA A 333 -5.15 -19.98 1.93
N SER A 334 -5.80 -21.12 2.13
CA SER A 334 -6.28 -21.59 3.42
C SER A 334 -5.80 -23.01 3.71
N GLN A 335 -5.45 -23.28 4.96
CA GLN A 335 -5.04 -24.59 5.43
C GLN A 335 -5.63 -24.80 6.85
N PRO A 336 -6.53 -25.79 7.04
CA PRO A 336 -7.30 -25.93 8.27
C PRO A 336 -6.61 -26.70 9.41
N GLY A 337 -5.45 -27.31 9.15
CA GLY A 337 -4.78 -28.20 10.10
C GLY A 337 -5.36 -29.61 10.10
N ASP A 338 -4.93 -30.39 11.08
CA ASP A 338 -5.39 -31.76 11.34
C ASP A 338 -5.26 -32.10 12.84
N ALA A 339 -5.23 -33.38 13.21
CA ALA A 339 -5.06 -33.79 14.60
C ALA A 339 -3.66 -33.47 15.18
N THR A 340 -2.67 -33.20 14.33
CA THR A 340 -1.29 -32.91 14.70
C THR A 340 -0.99 -31.42 14.63
N TYR A 341 -1.48 -30.73 13.59
CA TYR A 341 -1.21 -29.32 13.35
C TYR A 341 -2.47 -28.46 13.49
N ALA A 342 -2.34 -27.30 14.11
CA ALA A 342 -3.41 -26.31 14.18
C ALA A 342 -3.68 -25.69 12.79
N ALA A 343 -4.81 -25.01 12.61
CA ALA A 343 -5.06 -24.23 11.40
C ALA A 343 -3.97 -23.16 11.19
N ALA A 344 -3.59 -22.92 9.93
CA ALA A 344 -2.71 -21.81 9.60
C ALA A 344 -3.52 -20.51 9.47
N ALA A 345 -2.90 -19.37 9.74
CA ALA A 345 -3.48 -18.09 9.33
C ALA A 345 -3.64 -18.08 7.79
N PRO A 346 -4.85 -17.78 7.26
CA PRO A 346 -5.05 -17.65 5.83
C PRO A 346 -4.17 -16.54 5.24
N VAL A 347 -3.73 -16.70 4.00
CA VAL A 347 -2.92 -15.69 3.29
C VAL A 347 -3.67 -15.25 2.04
N GLN A 348 -3.96 -13.96 1.95
CA GLN A 348 -4.62 -13.36 0.78
C GLN A 348 -3.62 -12.72 -0.18
N ARG A 349 -3.92 -12.83 -1.47
CA ARG A 349 -3.24 -12.15 -2.57
C ARG A 349 -4.24 -11.39 -3.42
N ASN A 350 -3.93 -10.13 -3.66
CA ASN A 350 -4.67 -9.28 -4.58
C ASN A 350 -3.81 -8.93 -5.78
N PHE A 351 -4.42 -8.86 -6.96
CA PHE A 351 -3.80 -8.45 -8.21
C PHE A 351 -4.88 -7.99 -9.18
N VAL A 352 -4.49 -7.21 -10.20
CA VAL A 352 -5.41 -6.71 -11.23
C VAL A 352 -5.36 -7.60 -12.46
N VAL A 353 -6.54 -7.95 -12.97
CA VAL A 353 -6.73 -8.57 -14.30
C VAL A 353 -7.14 -7.49 -15.30
N ALA A 354 -6.35 -7.29 -16.36
CA ALA A 354 -6.59 -6.26 -17.37
C ALA A 354 -6.38 -6.80 -18.80
N ASP A 355 -6.65 -6.01 -19.84
CA ASP A 355 -6.34 -6.44 -21.21
C ASP A 355 -4.83 -6.51 -21.42
N GLU A 356 -4.11 -5.49 -20.94
CA GLU A 356 -2.66 -5.38 -21.06
C GLU A 356 -1.98 -5.02 -19.73
N LEU A 357 -0.68 -5.34 -19.66
CA LEU A 357 0.22 -4.92 -18.59
C LEU A 357 1.07 -3.73 -19.08
N GLN A 358 1.61 -2.95 -18.15
CA GLN A 358 2.43 -1.79 -18.47
C GLN A 358 3.56 -1.57 -17.48
N TYR A 359 4.49 -0.70 -17.85
CA TYR A 359 5.74 -0.42 -17.15
C TYR A 359 5.93 1.06 -16.92
N LEU A 360 6.72 1.37 -15.90
CA LEU A 360 7.28 2.70 -15.68
C LEU A 360 8.78 2.68 -15.95
N PHE A 361 9.24 3.70 -16.66
CA PHE A 361 10.64 3.98 -16.91
C PHE A 361 10.98 5.29 -16.25
N VAL A 362 11.90 5.25 -15.29
CA VAL A 362 12.47 6.44 -14.67
C VAL A 362 13.92 6.53 -15.12
N ALA A 363 14.30 7.66 -15.71
CA ALA A 363 15.70 7.90 -16.04
C ALA A 363 16.55 7.88 -14.75
N PRO A 364 17.75 7.28 -14.75
CA PRO A 364 18.63 7.28 -13.58
C PRO A 364 18.88 8.71 -13.07
N ILE A 365 18.74 8.90 -11.77
CA ILE A 365 18.96 10.18 -11.11
C ILE A 365 20.36 10.14 -10.51
N SER A 366 21.22 11.07 -10.90
CA SER A 366 22.52 11.24 -10.24
C SER A 366 22.33 11.84 -8.85
N ASN A 367 23.28 11.58 -7.95
CA ASN A 367 23.39 12.33 -6.70
C ASN A 367 23.34 13.84 -6.98
N GLN A 368 22.78 14.59 -6.05
CA GLN A 368 22.59 16.03 -6.15
C GLN A 368 23.45 16.75 -5.13
N VAL A 369 23.76 18.02 -5.40
CA VAL A 369 24.41 18.89 -4.41
C VAL A 369 23.36 19.74 -3.70
N ILE A 370 23.60 20.05 -2.43
CA ILE A 370 22.80 20.98 -1.63
C ILE A 370 22.51 22.27 -2.43
N GLY A 371 21.23 22.67 -2.49
CA GLY A 371 20.77 23.88 -3.18
C GLY A 371 20.86 23.82 -4.71
N ALA A 372 20.92 22.62 -5.31
CA ALA A 372 20.84 22.46 -6.75
C ALA A 372 19.55 23.07 -7.32
N SER A 373 19.63 23.62 -8.53
CA SER A 373 18.44 24.15 -9.21
C SER A 373 17.45 23.03 -9.52
N ALA A 374 16.15 23.34 -9.44
CA ALA A 374 15.11 22.38 -9.76
C ALA A 374 15.20 21.89 -11.21
N PHE A 375 14.84 20.63 -11.43
CA PHE A 375 14.87 19.99 -12.74
C PHE A 375 13.70 19.03 -12.91
N ALA A 376 13.26 18.84 -14.16
CA ALA A 376 12.21 17.87 -14.48
C ALA A 376 12.81 16.47 -14.57
N LEU A 377 12.18 15.52 -13.89
CA LEU A 377 12.48 14.10 -14.02
C LEU A 377 11.89 13.57 -15.33
N ASN A 378 12.54 12.56 -15.91
CA ASN A 378 12.00 11.86 -17.07
C ASN A 378 11.39 10.54 -16.62
N VAL A 379 10.06 10.54 -16.47
CA VAL A 379 9.26 9.38 -16.08
C VAL A 379 8.23 9.09 -17.16
N VAL A 380 8.34 7.91 -17.78
CA VAL A 380 7.49 7.52 -18.92
C VAL A 380 6.80 6.20 -18.61
N SER A 381 5.50 6.11 -18.88
CA SER A 381 4.78 4.84 -18.87
C SER A 381 4.82 4.19 -20.26
N SER A 382 4.91 2.86 -20.32
CA SER A 382 4.88 2.14 -21.60
C SER A 382 3.54 2.27 -22.34
N SER A 383 2.46 2.60 -21.62
CA SER A 383 1.11 2.82 -22.16
C SER A 383 0.91 4.24 -22.70
N GLY A 384 1.81 5.18 -22.36
CA GLY A 384 1.63 6.61 -22.60
C GLY A 384 0.66 7.31 -21.64
N LEU A 385 0.11 6.60 -20.64
CA LEU A 385 -0.68 7.19 -19.57
C LEU A 385 0.18 8.09 -18.67
N ALA A 386 -0.43 9.13 -18.11
CA ALA A 386 0.26 10.05 -17.21
C ALA A 386 0.75 9.30 -15.95
N SER A 387 2.04 9.45 -15.65
CA SER A 387 2.68 8.95 -14.44
C SER A 387 2.66 10.01 -13.34
N SER A 388 2.78 9.55 -12.09
CA SER A 388 2.92 10.39 -10.91
C SER A 388 4.24 10.09 -10.21
N VAL A 389 4.86 11.11 -9.60
CA VAL A 389 6.07 10.96 -8.79
C VAL A 389 5.88 11.62 -7.43
N GLN A 390 6.33 10.96 -6.37
CA GLN A 390 6.31 11.52 -5.02
C GLN A 390 7.61 11.23 -4.27
N VAL A 391 7.94 12.07 -3.29
CA VAL A 391 9.01 11.77 -2.33
C VAL A 391 8.47 10.76 -1.34
N ARG A 392 9.03 9.54 -1.36
CA ARG A 392 8.65 8.47 -0.43
C ARG A 392 9.34 8.64 0.92
N SER A 393 10.61 9.04 0.89
CA SER A 393 11.42 9.41 2.05
C SER A 393 12.56 10.34 1.67
N GLY A 394 13.03 11.15 2.62
CA GLY A 394 14.15 12.06 2.45
C GLY A 394 14.02 13.35 3.27
N PRO A 395 14.93 14.32 3.08
CA PRO A 395 14.84 15.63 3.75
C PRO A 395 13.53 16.38 3.42
N GLU A 396 12.94 17.07 4.41
CA GLU A 396 11.65 17.76 4.28
C GLU A 396 11.61 18.87 3.23
N ASP A 397 12.78 19.44 2.90
CA ASP A 397 12.95 20.50 1.92
C ASP A 397 13.15 19.98 0.48
N VAL A 398 13.01 18.66 0.26
CA VAL A 398 12.93 18.05 -1.06
C VAL A 398 11.47 17.89 -1.46
N VAL A 399 11.10 18.48 -2.59
CA VAL A 399 9.72 18.46 -3.09
C VAL A 399 9.72 18.09 -4.56
N VAL A 400 8.81 17.23 -4.96
CA VAL A 400 8.52 16.93 -6.37
C VAL A 400 7.08 17.27 -6.67
N ASP A 401 6.84 17.95 -7.78
CA ASP A 401 5.50 18.13 -8.31
C ASP A 401 5.05 16.83 -8.99
N PRO A 402 3.93 16.22 -8.57
CA PRO A 402 3.56 14.88 -9.00
C PRO A 402 3.16 14.79 -10.48
N GLU A 403 2.75 15.88 -11.11
CA GLU A 403 2.27 15.87 -12.50
C GLU A 403 3.32 16.38 -13.49
N THR A 404 4.04 17.44 -13.11
CA THR A 404 5.10 18.04 -13.93
C THR A 404 6.46 17.38 -13.71
N HIS A 405 6.57 16.55 -12.68
CA HIS A 405 7.78 15.84 -12.24
C HIS A 405 8.97 16.77 -11.97
N VAL A 406 8.70 18.04 -11.63
CA VAL A 406 9.75 19.00 -11.29
C VAL A 406 10.20 18.75 -9.85
N LEU A 407 11.43 18.25 -9.72
CA LEU A 407 12.10 18.01 -8.44
C LEU A 407 12.87 19.26 -8.00
N SER A 408 12.60 19.73 -6.79
CA SER A 408 13.31 20.81 -6.12
C SER A 408 14.19 20.24 -5.01
N ILE A 409 15.47 20.63 -5.01
CA ILE A 409 16.47 20.19 -4.04
C ILE A 409 16.61 21.26 -2.95
N GLY A 410 16.49 20.83 -1.70
CA GLY A 410 16.61 21.68 -0.53
C GLY A 410 18.06 22.01 -0.11
N GLU A 411 18.19 22.58 1.08
CA GLU A 411 19.48 22.90 1.69
C GLU A 411 20.03 21.77 2.60
N THR A 412 19.26 20.70 2.76
CA THR A 412 19.58 19.59 3.67
C THR A 412 20.15 18.39 2.92
N ALA A 413 21.29 17.87 3.38
CA ALA A 413 21.87 16.63 2.86
C ALA A 413 21.10 15.41 3.37
N GLY A 414 21.06 14.34 2.57
CA GLY A 414 20.42 13.08 2.93
C GLY A 414 20.13 12.18 1.74
N THR A 415 19.79 10.93 2.01
CA THR A 415 19.28 9.99 1.01
C THR A 415 17.83 10.34 0.68
N VAL A 416 17.51 10.38 -0.61
CA VAL A 416 16.16 10.61 -1.13
C VAL A 416 15.70 9.34 -1.85
N VAL A 417 14.50 8.88 -1.51
CA VAL A 417 13.81 7.82 -2.26
C VAL A 417 12.58 8.44 -2.91
N LEU A 418 12.56 8.44 -4.23
CA LEU A 418 11.40 8.80 -5.03
C LEU A 418 10.60 7.56 -5.39
N GLU A 419 9.29 7.73 -5.45
CA GLU A 419 8.35 6.71 -5.90
C GLU A 419 7.64 7.21 -7.16
N ALA A 420 7.86 6.51 -8.26
CA ALA A 420 7.08 6.69 -9.47
C ALA A 420 5.94 5.66 -9.52
N SER A 421 4.73 6.14 -9.77
CA SER A 421 3.53 5.33 -9.84
C SER A 421 2.69 5.67 -11.07
N GLN A 422 1.89 4.70 -11.49
CA GLN A 422 0.91 4.85 -12.55
C GLN A 422 -0.20 3.84 -12.26
N VAL A 423 -1.44 4.32 -12.27
CA VAL A 423 -2.60 3.59 -11.75
C VAL A 423 -3.34 2.72 -12.78
N GLY A 424 -2.98 2.80 -14.05
CA GLY A 424 -3.67 2.09 -15.12
C GLY A 424 -4.98 2.76 -15.54
N ASP A 425 -5.73 2.03 -16.35
CA ASP A 425 -7.04 2.45 -16.86
C ASP A 425 -7.92 1.22 -17.18
N ALA A 426 -8.93 1.39 -18.03
CA ALA A 426 -9.82 0.29 -18.42
C ALA A 426 -9.15 -0.81 -19.27
N THR A 427 -7.97 -0.52 -19.83
CA THR A 427 -7.19 -1.39 -20.72
C THR A 427 -5.97 -1.93 -20.00
N TYR A 428 -5.21 -1.07 -19.31
CA TYR A 428 -3.96 -1.43 -18.67
C TYR A 428 -4.10 -1.59 -17.16
N ALA A 429 -3.52 -2.66 -16.60
CA ALA A 429 -3.35 -2.78 -15.16
C ALA A 429 -2.44 -1.66 -14.61
N PRO A 430 -2.48 -1.34 -13.31
CA PRO A 430 -1.46 -0.49 -12.68
C PRO A 430 -0.05 -1.01 -12.98
N ALA A 431 0.90 -0.09 -13.14
CA ALA A 431 2.30 -0.45 -13.30
C ALA A 431 2.88 -0.87 -11.93
N GLU A 432 3.91 -1.71 -11.93
CA GLU A 432 4.72 -1.90 -10.73
C GLU A 432 5.35 -0.56 -10.32
N ILE A 433 5.35 -0.28 -9.02
CA ILE A 433 5.95 0.94 -8.47
C ILE A 433 7.46 0.90 -8.71
N VAL A 434 8.02 2.00 -9.20
CA VAL A 434 9.47 2.14 -9.38
C VAL A 434 10.01 3.07 -8.30
N LEU A 435 10.91 2.52 -7.47
CA LEU A 435 11.65 3.31 -6.48
C LEU A 435 13.00 3.73 -7.06
N VAL A 436 13.34 5.00 -6.92
CA VAL A 436 14.63 5.55 -7.32
C VAL A 436 15.29 6.23 -6.13
N GLU A 437 16.50 5.80 -5.83
CA GLU A 437 17.30 6.33 -4.72
C GLU A 437 18.47 7.15 -5.25
N PHE A 438 18.73 8.30 -4.63
CA PHE A 438 19.93 9.11 -4.82
C PHE A 438 20.25 9.89 -3.54
N GLU A 439 21.45 10.47 -3.45
CA GLU A 439 21.87 11.26 -2.30
C GLU A 439 21.96 12.75 -2.62
N ILE A 440 21.59 13.60 -1.65
CA ILE A 440 21.94 15.01 -1.62
C ILE A 440 23.17 15.18 -0.73
N VAL A 441 24.26 15.68 -1.31
CA VAL A 441 25.55 15.80 -0.63
C VAL A 441 26.11 17.22 -0.70
N ALA A 442 27.10 17.52 0.15
CA ALA A 442 27.82 18.79 0.08
C ALA A 442 28.64 18.88 -1.23
N ALA A 443 28.85 20.09 -1.77
CA ALA A 443 29.53 20.29 -3.06
C ALA A 443 31.00 19.81 -3.12
N GLY A 444 31.62 19.45 -2.00
CA GLY A 444 32.97 18.88 -1.93
C GLY A 444 33.00 17.40 -1.55
N ASP A 445 31.83 16.76 -1.47
CA ASP A 445 31.73 15.34 -1.12
C ASP A 445 32.27 14.45 -2.27
N PRO A 446 32.98 13.36 -1.97
CA PRO A 446 33.45 12.42 -3.00
C PRO A 446 32.34 11.86 -3.90
N GLN A 447 31.10 11.77 -3.40
CA GLN A 447 29.92 11.28 -4.12
C GLN A 447 29.14 12.39 -4.84
N ALA A 448 29.59 13.65 -4.75
CA ALA A 448 28.97 14.75 -5.47
C ALA A 448 29.12 14.56 -7.00
N PRO A 449 28.09 14.86 -7.80
CA PRO A 449 28.22 14.85 -9.25
C PRO A 449 29.32 15.81 -9.68
N LYS A 450 30.31 15.30 -10.42
CA LYS A 450 31.45 16.09 -10.88
C LYS A 450 30.98 17.10 -11.90
N ARG A 451 31.48 18.33 -11.82
CA ARG A 451 31.31 19.31 -12.92
C ARG A 451 32.23 18.93 -14.08
N PHE A 452 31.91 19.42 -15.28
CA PHE A 452 32.69 19.17 -16.49
C PHE A 452 34.20 19.38 -16.27
N ALA A 453 34.61 20.49 -15.65
CA ALA A 453 36.03 20.78 -15.40
C ALA A 453 36.71 19.78 -14.43
N GLU A 454 35.99 19.28 -13.43
CA GLU A 454 36.52 18.28 -12.48
C GLU A 454 36.62 16.91 -13.15
N TRP A 455 35.63 16.57 -13.97
CA TRP A 455 35.65 15.37 -14.80
C TRP A 455 36.81 15.41 -15.81
N GLN A 456 37.12 16.57 -16.41
CA GLN A 456 38.27 16.72 -17.30
C GLN A 456 39.59 16.40 -16.57
N VAL A 457 39.77 16.91 -15.34
CA VAL A 457 40.96 16.65 -14.53
C VAL A 457 41.10 15.17 -14.18
N VAL A 458 40.00 14.51 -13.81
CA VAL A 458 40.01 13.08 -13.45
C VAL A 458 40.38 12.21 -14.65
N ASN A 459 39.91 12.57 -15.85
CA ASN A 459 40.22 11.83 -17.07
C ASN A 459 41.54 12.27 -17.72
N GLY A 460 42.24 13.28 -17.19
CA GLY A 460 43.53 13.75 -17.72
C GLY A 460 43.41 14.48 -19.06
N ILE A 461 42.22 14.95 -19.43
CA ILE A 461 41.96 15.75 -20.64
C ILE A 461 42.06 17.25 -20.31
N THR A 462 42.46 18.05 -21.30
CA THR A 462 42.56 19.51 -21.18
C THR A 462 41.93 20.17 -22.39
N GLY A 463 41.12 21.21 -22.19
CA GLY A 463 40.50 21.87 -23.34
C GLY A 463 39.25 22.64 -22.98
N THR A 464 38.54 23.06 -24.01
CA THR A 464 37.22 23.70 -23.92
C THR A 464 36.12 22.66 -24.01
N ALA A 465 34.87 23.05 -23.73
CA ALA A 465 33.70 22.18 -23.92
C ALA A 465 33.58 21.57 -25.34
N SER A 466 34.13 22.23 -26.36
CA SER A 466 34.13 21.77 -27.75
C SER A 466 35.40 21.00 -28.15
N THR A 467 36.35 20.81 -27.23
CA THR A 467 37.53 19.96 -27.47
C THR A 467 37.07 18.51 -27.58
N ASP A 468 37.72 17.75 -28.44
CA ASP A 468 37.47 16.32 -28.71
C ASP A 468 38.83 15.64 -28.47
N SER A 469 39.02 15.15 -27.25
CA SER A 469 40.35 14.80 -26.72
C SER A 469 40.89 13.48 -27.27
N ASP A 470 40.01 12.51 -27.52
CA ASP A 470 40.36 11.23 -28.13
C ASP A 470 40.18 11.22 -29.67
N GLY A 471 39.62 12.31 -30.20
CA GLY A 471 39.43 12.54 -31.62
C GLY A 471 38.32 11.66 -32.20
N ASP A 472 37.40 11.13 -31.40
CA ASP A 472 36.32 10.25 -31.87
C ASP A 472 35.18 10.98 -32.58
N GLY A 473 35.18 12.32 -32.56
CA GLY A 473 34.18 13.18 -33.18
C GLY A 473 33.19 13.79 -32.19
N LEU A 474 33.12 13.31 -30.95
CA LEU A 474 32.34 13.94 -29.90
C LEU A 474 33.20 14.95 -29.15
N SER A 475 32.60 16.09 -28.81
CA SER A 475 33.27 16.99 -27.88
C SER A 475 33.26 16.39 -26.48
N ASP A 476 34.31 16.58 -25.70
CA ASP A 476 34.45 16.27 -24.29
C ASP A 476 33.18 16.61 -23.48
N LEU A 477 32.51 17.74 -23.75
CA LEU A 477 31.27 18.10 -23.04
C LEU A 477 30.11 17.16 -23.37
N ARG A 478 30.00 16.73 -24.63
CA ARG A 478 28.97 15.77 -25.08
C ARG A 478 29.23 14.41 -24.44
N GLU A 479 30.48 14.02 -24.33
CA GLU A 479 30.89 12.79 -23.64
C GLU A 479 30.62 12.84 -22.15
N PHE A 480 30.92 13.96 -21.50
CA PHE A 480 30.59 14.21 -20.10
C PHE A 480 29.08 14.12 -19.84
N VAL A 481 28.25 14.71 -20.71
CA VAL A 481 26.79 14.64 -20.62
C VAL A 481 26.27 13.21 -20.87
N ASN A 482 26.91 12.48 -21.77
CA ASN A 482 26.53 11.11 -22.14
C ASN A 482 27.11 10.05 -21.19
N GLY A 483 28.05 10.42 -20.30
CA GLY A 483 28.77 9.50 -19.43
C GLY A 483 29.72 8.55 -20.16
N SER A 484 30.24 8.93 -21.34
CA SER A 484 31.24 8.13 -22.09
C SER A 484 32.68 8.39 -21.61
N ASP A 485 33.61 7.54 -22.03
CA ASP A 485 35.05 7.64 -21.70
C ASP A 485 35.75 8.55 -22.72
N PRO A 486 36.24 9.74 -22.31
CA PRO A 486 36.80 10.75 -23.22
C PRO A 486 38.24 10.49 -23.67
N MET A 487 38.77 9.32 -23.34
CA MET A 487 40.12 8.89 -23.73
C MET A 487 40.10 7.69 -24.66
N LEU A 488 38.91 7.17 -25.00
CA LEU A 488 38.76 5.93 -25.73
C LEU A 488 38.23 6.24 -27.13
N ALA A 489 39.16 6.47 -28.07
CA ALA A 489 38.91 6.85 -29.47
C ALA A 489 38.04 5.88 -30.32
N GLY A 490 37.46 4.86 -29.69
CA GLY A 490 36.48 3.92 -30.22
C GLY A 490 35.22 3.80 -29.35
N GLY A 491 34.93 4.79 -28.51
CA GLY A 491 33.71 4.88 -27.73
C GLY A 491 32.49 4.81 -28.65
N HIS A 492 31.57 3.89 -28.35
CA HIS A 492 30.34 3.77 -29.12
C HIS A 492 29.29 4.68 -28.49
N HIS A 493 28.99 5.79 -29.16
CA HIS A 493 27.83 6.59 -28.79
C HIS A 493 26.58 6.06 -29.50
N LEU A 494 25.55 5.85 -28.69
CA LEU A 494 24.21 5.50 -29.12
C LEU A 494 23.31 6.72 -28.94
N GLU A 495 22.74 7.20 -30.03
CA GLU A 495 21.75 8.28 -29.98
C GLU A 495 20.39 7.76 -30.46
N LEU A 496 19.36 7.98 -29.64
CA LEU A 496 17.97 7.65 -29.98
C LEU A 496 17.28 8.93 -30.46
N GLN A 497 16.81 8.94 -31.70
CA GLN A 497 16.11 10.10 -32.27
C GLN A 497 14.74 9.70 -32.83
N ARG A 498 13.75 10.59 -32.67
CA ARG A 498 12.39 10.40 -33.21
C ARG A 498 12.33 10.72 -34.70
N ALA A 499 11.56 9.95 -35.46
CA ALA A 499 11.24 10.16 -36.87
C ALA A 499 9.72 10.25 -37.10
N GLU A 500 9.30 10.63 -38.30
CA GLU A 500 7.89 10.84 -38.66
C GLU A 500 7.06 9.55 -38.63
N ASP A 501 7.69 8.38 -38.82
CA ASP A 501 7.06 7.05 -38.84
C ASP A 501 7.75 6.04 -37.88
N GLY A 502 8.38 6.54 -36.81
CA GLY A 502 9.06 5.71 -35.81
C GLY A 502 10.23 6.40 -35.13
N PHE A 503 11.32 5.66 -34.94
CA PHE A 503 12.56 6.20 -34.37
C PHE A 503 13.76 5.57 -35.07
N PHE A 504 14.91 6.21 -34.94
CA PHE A 504 16.16 5.62 -35.37
C PHE A 504 17.21 5.66 -34.28
N VAL A 505 18.03 4.62 -34.28
CA VAL A 505 19.21 4.50 -33.44
C VAL A 505 20.41 4.78 -34.31
N GLU A 506 21.20 5.79 -33.93
CA GLU A 506 22.49 6.09 -34.53
C GLU A 506 23.61 5.48 -33.70
N VAL A 507 24.50 4.74 -34.35
CA VAL A 507 25.71 4.20 -33.73
C VAL A 507 26.92 4.61 -34.55
N TYR A 508 27.87 5.24 -33.88
CA TYR A 508 29.15 5.61 -34.47
C TYR A 508 30.21 4.54 -34.17
N THR A 509 30.96 4.16 -35.18
CA THR A 509 32.02 3.14 -35.07
C THR A 509 33.28 3.56 -35.83
N ASP A 510 34.43 3.12 -35.32
CA ASP A 510 35.71 3.27 -36.03
C ASP A 510 35.66 2.50 -37.36
N PRO A 511 36.08 3.10 -38.50
CA PRO A 511 36.08 2.43 -39.79
C PRO A 511 36.97 1.18 -39.90
N THR A 512 37.91 1.04 -38.98
CA THR A 512 38.88 -0.07 -38.92
C THR A 512 38.43 -1.20 -37.98
N ALA A 513 37.44 -0.96 -37.12
CA ALA A 513 36.87 -1.97 -36.24
C ALA A 513 35.80 -2.78 -36.98
N ALA A 514 35.85 -4.11 -36.86
CA ALA A 514 34.74 -4.93 -37.28
C ALA A 514 33.61 -4.79 -36.24
N ALA A 515 32.49 -4.20 -36.63
CA ALA A 515 31.29 -4.07 -35.80
C ALA A 515 30.17 -4.97 -36.34
N SER A 516 29.51 -5.70 -35.45
CA SER A 516 28.27 -6.42 -35.75
C SER A 516 27.17 -5.99 -34.80
N PHE A 517 25.98 -5.76 -35.34
CA PHE A 517 24.80 -5.34 -34.61
C PHE A 517 23.72 -6.40 -34.70
N ARG A 518 23.02 -6.61 -33.58
CA ARG A 518 21.83 -7.45 -33.49
C ARG A 518 20.77 -6.65 -32.76
N ILE A 519 19.67 -6.39 -33.45
CA ILE A 519 18.52 -5.73 -32.83
C ILE A 519 17.53 -6.81 -32.48
N LEU A 520 17.08 -6.79 -31.25
CA LEU A 520 16.11 -7.71 -30.73
C LEU A 520 14.85 -6.93 -30.36
N SER A 521 13.69 -7.58 -30.45
CA SER A 521 12.44 -7.03 -29.96
C SER A 521 11.76 -7.97 -28.98
N LYS A 522 10.85 -7.39 -28.20
CA LYS A 522 9.95 -8.12 -27.32
C LYS A 522 8.67 -7.33 -27.17
N SER A 523 7.53 -8.00 -27.30
CA SER A 523 6.21 -7.40 -27.08
C SER A 523 5.96 -7.08 -25.61
N ASP A 524 6.64 -7.78 -24.69
CA ASP A 524 6.40 -7.59 -23.27
C ASP A 524 7.64 -7.94 -22.42
N LEU A 525 8.08 -7.05 -21.53
CA LEU A 525 9.28 -7.31 -20.72
C LEU A 525 9.08 -8.47 -19.73
N LEU A 526 7.86 -8.69 -19.23
CA LEU A 526 7.47 -9.73 -18.28
C LEU A 526 7.34 -11.13 -18.89
N ASP A 527 7.23 -11.25 -20.22
CA ASP A 527 7.19 -12.58 -20.84
C ASP A 527 8.47 -13.34 -20.50
N SER A 528 8.39 -14.57 -20.00
CA SER A 528 9.58 -15.37 -19.70
C SER A 528 10.33 -15.84 -20.97
N GLY A 529 9.80 -15.53 -22.15
CA GLY A 529 10.39 -15.84 -23.45
C GLY A 529 11.69 -15.08 -23.72
N SER A 530 12.52 -15.65 -24.59
CA SER A 530 13.71 -14.97 -25.12
C SER A 530 13.31 -13.76 -25.97
N TRP A 531 14.18 -12.76 -26.01
CA TRP A 531 14.10 -11.69 -27.01
C TRP A 531 14.20 -12.27 -28.43
N ASP A 532 13.39 -11.77 -29.35
CA ASP A 532 13.34 -12.23 -30.74
C ASP A 532 14.23 -11.38 -31.64
N ASP A 533 14.81 -11.98 -32.68
CA ASP A 533 15.55 -11.23 -33.69
C ASP A 533 14.63 -10.27 -34.45
N PHE A 534 15.00 -8.99 -34.46
CA PHE A 534 14.25 -7.94 -35.14
C PHE A 534 15.05 -7.39 -36.32
N VAL A 535 14.38 -7.26 -37.47
CA VAL A 535 14.96 -6.68 -38.68
C VAL A 535 14.44 -5.25 -38.83
N PRO A 536 15.30 -4.23 -38.72
CA PRO A 536 14.92 -2.83 -38.95
C PRO A 536 14.30 -2.62 -40.34
N LEU A 537 13.40 -1.64 -40.44
CA LEU A 537 12.85 -1.21 -41.73
C LEU A 537 13.96 -0.80 -42.70
N GLU A 538 14.96 -0.12 -42.15
CA GLU A 538 16.11 0.32 -42.90
C GLU A 538 17.37 0.25 -42.03
N THR A 539 18.47 -0.21 -42.62
CA THR A 539 19.81 -0.10 -42.04
C THR A 539 20.68 0.67 -43.03
N GLN A 540 21.08 1.88 -42.67
CA GLN A 540 21.99 2.70 -43.47
C GLN A 540 23.37 2.71 -42.82
N GLN A 541 24.41 2.54 -43.64
CA GLN A 541 25.79 2.78 -43.25
C GLN A 541 26.33 3.92 -44.11
N SER A 542 26.86 4.96 -43.49
CA SER A 542 27.44 6.10 -44.19
C SER A 542 28.77 6.52 -43.57
N SER A 543 29.69 6.99 -44.41
CA SER A 543 30.95 7.58 -43.95
C SER A 543 30.67 9.02 -43.58
N VAL A 544 30.90 9.39 -42.33
CA VAL A 544 30.74 10.75 -41.85
C VAL A 544 32.09 11.31 -41.41
N SER A 545 32.35 12.57 -41.78
CA SER A 545 33.52 13.30 -41.30
C SER A 545 33.10 14.13 -40.12
N VAL A 546 33.46 13.71 -38.92
CA VAL A 546 33.20 14.47 -37.69
C VAL A 546 34.54 15.04 -37.24
N ASN A 547 34.65 16.38 -37.24
CA ASN A 547 35.88 17.13 -36.89
C ASN A 547 37.19 16.69 -37.58
N GLY A 548 37.11 16.00 -38.71
CA GLY A 548 38.27 15.58 -39.52
C GLY A 548 38.65 14.10 -39.39
N LYS A 549 38.02 13.33 -38.49
CA LYS A 549 38.08 11.87 -38.48
C LYS A 549 36.92 11.30 -39.29
N GLN A 550 37.20 10.24 -40.05
CA GLN A 550 36.17 9.47 -40.73
C GLN A 550 35.63 8.40 -39.78
N LEU A 551 34.30 8.32 -39.66
CA LEU A 551 33.59 7.30 -38.89
C LEU A 551 32.57 6.60 -39.78
N TRP A 552 32.17 5.39 -39.40
CA TRP A 552 30.93 4.81 -39.89
C TRP A 552 29.78 5.21 -38.98
N LEU A 553 28.78 5.88 -39.54
CA LEU A 553 27.46 6.07 -38.95
C LEU A 553 26.54 4.94 -39.41
N TRP A 554 26.07 4.16 -38.44
CA TRP A 554 25.02 3.15 -38.62
C TRP A 554 23.70 3.73 -38.15
N ARG A 555 22.69 3.71 -39.02
CA ARG A 555 21.35 4.19 -38.71
C ARG A 555 20.36 3.04 -38.86
N PHE A 556 19.67 2.69 -37.78
CA PHE A 556 18.64 1.65 -37.77
C PHE A 556 17.27 2.31 -37.64
N VAL A 557 16.43 2.21 -38.67
CA VAL A 557 15.06 2.77 -38.65
C VAL A 557 14.09 1.70 -38.16
N MET A 558 13.39 2.02 -37.08
CA MET A 558 12.43 1.16 -36.40
C MET A 558 11.03 1.66 -36.72
N ALA A 559 10.12 0.75 -37.09
CA ALA A 559 8.74 1.10 -37.38
C ALA A 559 8.02 1.51 -36.09
N GLU A 560 7.17 2.54 -36.16
CA GLU A 560 6.11 2.72 -35.18
C GLU A 560 5.05 1.63 -35.41
N GLU A 561 5.04 0.58 -34.59
CA GLU A 561 3.99 -0.44 -34.69
C GLU A 561 2.70 0.04 -34.03
N SER A 562 1.57 -0.16 -34.72
CA SER A 562 0.26 0.36 -34.31
C SER A 562 -0.47 -0.51 -33.28
N ALA A 563 0.19 -1.46 -32.62
CA ALA A 563 -0.45 -2.38 -31.68
C ALA A 563 0.49 -2.81 -30.54
N GLY A 564 0.34 -2.19 -29.36
CA GLY A 564 0.99 -2.59 -28.10
C GLY A 564 2.36 -1.95 -27.85
N ALA A 565 2.80 -1.99 -26.59
CA ALA A 565 4.17 -1.60 -26.24
C ALA A 565 5.16 -2.61 -26.86
N GLN A 566 6.18 -2.13 -27.57
CA GLN A 566 7.29 -2.96 -28.01
C GLN A 566 8.58 -2.45 -27.40
N PHE A 567 9.40 -3.38 -26.96
CA PHE A 567 10.71 -3.12 -26.41
C PHE A 567 11.74 -3.57 -27.42
N TRP A 568 12.80 -2.78 -27.57
CA TRP A 568 13.92 -3.13 -28.42
C TRP A 568 15.21 -3.16 -27.60
N LYS A 569 16.08 -4.09 -27.96
CA LYS A 569 17.41 -4.22 -27.40
C LYS A 569 18.41 -4.22 -28.55
N LEU A 570 19.34 -3.29 -28.54
CA LEU A 570 20.50 -3.33 -29.43
C LEU A 570 21.64 -4.06 -28.72
N GLU A 571 22.05 -5.19 -29.27
CA GLU A 571 23.32 -5.83 -28.95
C GLU A 571 24.33 -5.46 -30.03
N TYR A 572 25.54 -5.08 -29.62
CA TYR A 572 26.63 -4.84 -30.56
C TYR A 572 27.90 -5.53 -30.07
N GLN A 573 28.74 -5.95 -31.01
CA GLN A 573 30.05 -6.52 -30.76
C GLN A 573 31.08 -5.84 -31.65
N THR A 574 32.20 -5.47 -31.06
CA THR A 574 33.41 -5.03 -31.76
C THR A 574 34.56 -5.95 -31.40
N ASN A 575 35.42 -6.24 -32.38
CA ASN A 575 36.63 -7.05 -32.16
C ASN A 575 37.76 -6.28 -31.51
#